data_AF-A0A7J4N0A4-F1
#
_entry.id   AF-A0A7J4N0A4-F1
#
_cell.length_a   1.000
_cell.length_b   1.000
_cell.length_c   1.000
_cell.angle_alpha   90.00
_cell.angle_beta   90.00
_cell.angle_gamma   90.00
#
_symmetry.space_group_name_H-M   'P 1'
#
loop_
_entity.id
_entity.type
_entity.pdbx_description
1 polymer ?
#
loop_
_entity_poly.entity_id
_entity_poly.type
_entity_poly.pdbx_seq_one_letter_code
_entity_poly.pdbx_strand_id
1 'polypeptide(L)' 'MALIGSVKGFRGIELAVLSPKESGSVVGNFKRGLARMLVGENDSITIIGPASVVREMRRDPNKIQLLLKDKSRRR' A
#
# COMPACT_ATOMS: atom_id res chain seq x y z
N MET A 1 0.77 -8.23 -25.60
CA MET A 1 -0.08 -8.55 -24.43
C MET A 1 -0.18 -10.08 -24.23
N ALA A 2 0.91 -10.77 -23.86
CA ALA A 2 0.94 -12.24 -23.88
C ALA A 2 0.19 -12.94 -22.72
N LEU A 3 -0.05 -12.22 -21.61
CA LEU A 3 -0.64 -12.79 -20.38
C LEU A 3 -2.10 -12.38 -20.16
N ILE A 4 -2.56 -11.31 -20.83
CA ILE A 4 -3.95 -10.83 -20.75
C ILE A 4 -4.81 -11.78 -21.59
N GLY A 5 -5.74 -12.48 -20.95
CA GLY A 5 -6.54 -13.55 -21.57
C GLY A 5 -6.00 -14.96 -21.32
N SER A 6 -4.69 -15.13 -21.10
CA SER A 6 -4.04 -16.42 -20.85
C SER A 6 -4.15 -16.88 -19.39
N VAL A 7 -4.22 -15.92 -18.45
CA VAL A 7 -4.38 -16.19 -17.02
C VAL A 7 -5.76 -15.70 -16.58
N LYS A 8 -6.60 -16.62 -16.07
CA LYS A 8 -7.97 -16.31 -15.64
C LYS A 8 -7.97 -15.21 -14.58
N GLY A 9 -8.65 -14.10 -14.87
CA GLY A 9 -8.76 -12.95 -13.96
C GLY A 9 -7.56 -11.99 -13.97
N PHE A 10 -6.52 -12.24 -14.77
CA PHE A 10 -5.42 -11.29 -14.95
C PHE A 10 -5.82 -10.16 -15.89
N ARG A 11 -5.91 -8.94 -15.34
CA ARG A 11 -6.32 -7.73 -16.09
C ARG A 11 -5.15 -6.84 -16.52
N GLY A 12 -3.92 -7.24 -16.23
CA GLY A 12 -2.70 -6.43 -16.43
C GLY A 12 -2.01 -6.05 -15.12
N ILE A 13 -0.97 -5.24 -15.24
CA ILE A 13 -0.18 -4.71 -14.12
C ILE A 13 -0.57 -3.25 -13.90
N GLU A 14 -0.73 -2.85 -12.64
CA GLU A 14 -1.05 -1.47 -12.25
C GLU A 14 -0.03 -0.95 -11.24
N LEU A 15 0.17 0.37 -11.27
CA LEU A 15 1.03 1.12 -10.34
C LEU A 15 0.15 2.12 -9.59
N ALA A 16 0.22 2.07 -8.25
CA ALA A 16 -0.47 3.03 -7.40
C ALA A 16 0.49 3.54 -6.33
N VAL A 17 0.51 4.86 -6.15
CA VAL A 17 1.21 5.51 -5.04
C VAL A 17 0.18 5.80 -3.96
N LEU A 18 0.41 5.27 -2.76
CA LEU A 18 -0.40 5.56 -1.58
C LEU A 18 0.35 6.55 -0.69
N SER A 19 -0.27 7.69 -0.45
CA SER A 19 0.22 8.70 0.49
C SER A 19 -0.76 8.85 1.65
N PRO A 20 -0.27 9.00 2.89
CA PRO A 20 -1.10 9.17 4.07
C PRO A 20 -1.90 10.48 3.93
N LYS A 21 -3.23 10.38 3.98
CA LYS A 21 -4.09 11.55 4.01
C LYS A 21 -3.84 12.33 5.30
N GLU A 22 -3.82 13.65 5.19
CA GLU A 22 -3.73 14.54 6.34
C GLU A 22 -5.12 14.65 6.98
N SER A 23 -5.35 13.89 8.05
CA SER A 23 -6.51 14.10 8.93
C SER A 23 -6.02 14.83 10.18
N GLY A 24 -6.27 16.14 10.21
CA GLY A 24 -5.72 17.06 11.20
C GLY A 24 -6.36 16.93 12.58
N SER A 25 -5.74 16.15 13.46
CA SER A 25 -5.88 16.33 14.91
C SER A 25 -4.53 16.75 15.50
N VAL A 26 -4.53 17.67 16.47
CA VAL A 26 -3.31 18.22 17.09
C VAL A 26 -2.43 17.10 17.68
N VAL A 27 -3.06 16.06 18.23
CA VAL A 27 -2.39 14.85 18.74
C VAL A 27 -1.81 14.00 17.61
N GLY A 28 -2.50 13.91 16.48
CA GLY A 28 -2.03 13.22 15.28
C GLY A 28 -0.77 13.86 14.69
N ASN A 29 -0.69 15.18 14.71
CA ASN A 29 0.46 15.93 14.22
C ASN A 29 1.71 15.73 15.08
N PHE A 30 1.57 15.70 16.41
CA PHE A 30 2.70 15.45 17.31
C PHE A 30 3.27 14.03 17.15
N LYS A 31 2.40 13.02 17.11
CA LYS A 31 2.80 11.62 16.85
C LYS A 31 3.46 11.47 15.48
N ARG A 32 2.96 12.18 14.46
CA ARG A 32 3.55 12.18 13.11
C ARG A 32 4.93 12.84 13.10
N GLY A 33 5.14 13.93 13.85
CA GLY A 33 6.45 14.57 13.99
C GLY A 33 7.52 13.61 14.55
N LEU A 34 7.17 12.87 15.61
CA LEU A 34 8.04 11.84 16.17
C LEU A 34 8.27 10.68 15.19
N ALA A 35 7.23 10.23 14.49
CA ALA A 35 7.35 9.16 13.49
C ALA A 35 8.25 9.57 12.32
N ARG A 36 8.10 10.79 11.79
CA ARG A 36 8.95 11.34 10.72
C ARG A 36 10.41 11.49 11.15
N MET A 37 10.66 11.91 12.40
CA MET A 37 12.03 11.99 12.93
C MET A 37 12.72 10.63 12.99
N LEU A 38 11.95 9.55 13.20
CA LEU A 38 12.48 8.18 13.28
C LEU A 38 12.58 7.48 11.90
N VAL A 39 11.66 7.78 10.97
CA VAL A 39 11.50 7.03 9.71
C VAL A 39 11.98 7.81 8.47
N GLY A 40 12.11 9.14 8.54
CA GLY A 40 12.54 10.02 7.43
C GLY A 40 11.38 10.53 6.55
N GLU A 41 11.69 11.06 5.35
CA GLU A 41 10.75 11.75 4.44
C GLU A 41 9.85 10.84 3.60
N ASN A 42 10.05 9.52 3.64
CA ASN A 42 9.30 8.58 2.80
C ASN A 42 7.95 8.22 3.41
N ASP A 43 7.03 9.19 3.41
CA ASP A 43 5.66 8.99 3.87
C ASP A 43 4.81 8.22 2.83
N SER A 44 5.30 7.97 1.63
CA SER A 44 4.54 7.33 0.54
C SER A 44 5.02 5.92 0.21
N ILE A 45 4.07 5.05 -0.16
CA ILE A 45 4.35 3.66 -0.55
C ILE A 45 3.89 3.46 -1.99
N THR A 46 4.80 2.97 -2.84
CA THR A 46 4.47 2.56 -4.22
C THR A 46 4.12 1.08 -4.27
N ILE A 47 2.96 0.76 -4.85
CA ILE A 47 2.45 -0.59 -5.01
C ILE A 47 2.45 -0.94 -6.49
N ILE A 48 3.04 -2.08 -6.84
CA ILE A 48 3.08 -2.65 -8.19
C ILE A 48 2.55 -4.08 -8.13
N GLY A 49 1.58 -4.40 -8.98
CA GLY A 49 1.00 -5.75 -9.01
C GLY A 49 -0.16 -5.92 -9.99
N PRO A 50 -0.87 -7.05 -9.95
CA PRO A 50 -2.05 -7.26 -10.79
C PRO A 50 -3.09 -6.18 -10.55
N ALA A 51 -3.65 -5.62 -11.62
CA ALA A 51 -4.62 -4.53 -11.57
C ALA A 51 -5.87 -4.86 -10.72
N SER A 52 -6.21 -6.14 -10.57
CA SER A 52 -7.25 -6.57 -9.64
C SER A 52 -6.91 -6.29 -8.18
N VAL A 53 -5.70 -6.63 -7.77
CA VAL A 53 -5.21 -6.51 -6.40
C VAL A 53 -4.89 -5.05 -6.07
N VAL A 54 -4.23 -4.34 -6.99
CA VAL A 54 -3.83 -2.94 -6.78
C VAL A 54 -5.05 -2.02 -6.60
N ARG A 55 -6.11 -2.20 -7.40
CA ARG A 55 -7.35 -1.40 -7.28
C ARG A 55 -8.06 -1.66 -5.96
N GLU A 56 -8.00 -2.89 -5.46
CA GLU A 56 -8.59 -3.26 -4.17
C GLU A 56 -7.83 -2.60 -3.00
N MET A 57 -6.49 -2.62 -3.05
CA MET A 57 -5.63 -1.93 -2.07
C MET A 57 -5.79 -0.40 -2.11
N ARG A 58 -5.99 0.18 -3.30
CA ARG A 58 -6.25 1.61 -3.43
C ARG A 58 -7.58 2.02 -2.81
N ARG A 59 -8.59 1.13 -2.85
CA ARG A 59 -9.92 1.37 -2.23
C ARG A 59 -9.89 1.15 -0.71
N ASP A 60 -9.19 0.12 -0.24
CA ASP A 60 -9.00 -0.18 1.17
C ASP A 60 -7.51 -0.46 1.48
N PRO A 61 -6.77 0.57 1.94
CA PRO A 61 -5.35 0.45 2.26
C PRO A 61 -5.06 -0.58 3.37
N ASN A 62 -6.03 -0.96 4.20
CA ASN A 62 -5.81 -1.94 5.28
C ASN A 62 -5.50 -3.34 4.74
N LYS A 63 -5.88 -3.65 3.49
CA LYS A 63 -5.60 -4.95 2.85
C LYS A 63 -4.11 -5.21 2.64
N ILE A 64 -3.29 -4.17 2.64
CA ILE A 64 -1.82 -4.30 2.63
C ILE A 64 -1.33 -5.10 3.85
N GLN A 65 -1.98 -4.95 5.00
CA GLN A 65 -1.55 -5.61 6.25
C GLN A 65 -1.73 -7.13 6.20
N LEU A 66 -2.76 -7.64 5.51
CA LEU A 66 -2.93 -9.08 5.27
C LEU A 66 -1.76 -9.62 4.44
N LEU A 67 -1.30 -8.82 3.46
CA LEU A 67 -0.07 -8.97 2.67
C LEU A 67 1.19 -9.29 3.50
N LEU A 68 1.35 -8.49 4.56
CA LEU A 68 2.59 -8.39 5.32
C LEU A 68 2.62 -9.33 6.54
N LYS A 69 1.45 -9.63 7.14
CA LYS A 69 1.34 -10.49 8.34
C LYS A 69 1.87 -11.90 8.11
N ASP A 70 1.67 -12.48 6.91
CA ASP A 70 2.12 -13.85 6.61
C ASP A 70 3.64 -13.98 6.53
N LYS A 71 4.39 -12.89 6.29
CA LYS A 71 5.86 -12.95 6.24
C LYS A 71 6.52 -13.01 7.63
N SER A 72 5.84 -12.55 8.68
CA SER A 72 6.40 -12.50 10.04
C SER A 72 6.30 -13.83 10.80
N ARG A 73 5.48 -14.78 10.33
CA ARG A 73 5.30 -16.11 10.96
C ARG A 73 6.26 -17.19 10.43
N ARG A 74 7.10 -16.86 9.45
CA ARG A 74 8.12 -17.76 8.88
C ARG A 74 9.53 -17.50 9.41
N ARG A 75 9.66 -16.78 10.53
CA ARG A 75 10.90 -16.67 11.30
C ARG A 75 10.73 -17.33 12.64
#